data_AF-A0A1I7T3U3-F1
#
_entry.id   AF-A0A1I7T3U3-F1
#
_cell.length_a   1.000
_cell.length_b   1.000
_cell.length_c   1.000
_cell.angle_alpha   90.00
_cell.angle_beta   90.00
_cell.angle_gamma   90.00
#
_symmetry.space_group_name_H-M   'P 1'
#
loop_
_entity.id
_entity.type
_entity.pdbx_description
1 polymer ?
#
loop_
_entity_poly.entity_id
_entity_poly.type
_entity_poly.pdbx_seq_one_letter_code
_entity_poly.pdbx_strand_id
1 'polypeptide(L)'
;MSFGEETTETTSITTDDVIEFIDNWLNGTNKKLEVMHIVIGESECSKLDKERIFNKFKAFPWDSKKRGGRFKFSETFLMISRKDILDCTQGMDIERESDGMLATTMIDDDEFRFYVWHERFPDPSKTQPISYTRMSRNPLFYTGSVQF
;
A
#
# COMPACT_ATOMS: atom_id res chain seq x y z
N MET A 1 30.98 29.36 -22.88
CA MET A 1 29.70 29.28 -22.17
C MET A 1 29.56 27.85 -21.67
N SER A 2 29.70 27.63 -20.37
CA SER A 2 29.50 26.32 -19.76
C SER A 2 28.03 26.22 -19.39
N PHE A 3 27.32 25.23 -19.94
CA PHE A 3 26.02 24.84 -19.41
C PHE A 3 26.29 24.16 -18.06
N GLY A 4 25.72 24.70 -16.99
CA GLY A 4 25.67 24.01 -15.71
C GLY A 4 24.74 22.81 -15.86
N GLU A 5 25.23 21.62 -15.58
CA GLU A 5 24.38 20.47 -15.29
C GLU A 5 23.66 20.77 -13.97
N GLU A 6 22.41 21.18 -14.08
CA GLU A 6 21.49 21.23 -12.95
C GLU A 6 21.12 19.79 -12.61
N THR A 7 21.88 19.18 -11.70
CA THR A 7 21.53 17.90 -11.11
C THR A 7 20.26 18.11 -10.30
N THR A 8 19.12 17.73 -10.84
CA THR A 8 17.89 17.60 -10.07
C THR A 8 18.13 16.50 -9.04
N GLU A 9 18.39 16.87 -7.78
CA GLU A 9 18.32 15.93 -6.66
C GLU A 9 16.87 15.46 -6.55
N THR A 10 16.57 14.34 -7.20
CA THR A 10 15.31 13.64 -7.01
C THR A 10 15.34 13.06 -5.59
N THR A 11 14.68 13.73 -4.66
CA THR A 11 14.51 13.24 -3.29
C THR A 11 13.59 12.02 -3.32
N SER A 12 14.17 10.83 -3.23
CA SER A 12 13.46 9.55 -3.11
C SER A 12 12.93 9.40 -1.68
N ILE A 13 11.74 8.82 -1.51
CA ILE A 13 11.22 8.43 -0.19
C ILE A 13 12.15 7.40 0.43
N THR A 14 12.50 7.64 1.70
CA THR A 14 13.35 6.76 2.49
C THR A 14 12.53 5.96 3.51
N THR A 15 13.18 4.95 4.10
CA THR A 15 12.63 4.21 5.25
C THR A 15 12.25 5.14 6.40
N ASP A 16 13.04 6.19 6.64
CA ASP A 16 12.79 7.12 7.74
C ASP A 16 11.58 8.01 7.48
N ASP A 17 11.34 8.42 6.23
CA ASP A 17 10.12 9.15 5.85
C ASP A 17 8.86 8.30 6.07
N VAL A 18 8.91 7.01 5.72
CA VAL A 18 7.80 6.07 5.96
C VAL A 18 7.57 5.89 7.47
N ILE A 19 8.64 5.73 8.24
CA ILE A 19 8.58 5.63 9.70
C ILE A 19 7.96 6.89 10.30
N GLU A 20 8.44 8.08 9.91
CA GLU A 20 7.93 9.35 10.40
C GLU A 20 6.46 9.53 10.05
N PHE A 21 6.05 9.18 8.84
CA PHE A 21 4.65 9.22 8.44
C PHE A 21 3.75 8.33 9.32
N ILE A 22 4.14 7.06 9.55
CA ILE A 22 3.35 6.14 10.38
C ILE A 22 3.34 6.60 11.84
N ASP A 23 4.46 7.09 12.36
CA ASP A 23 4.56 7.62 13.72
C ASP A 23 3.66 8.86 13.92
N ASN A 24 3.70 9.79 12.96
CA ASN A 24 2.82 10.95 12.93
C ASN A 24 1.34 10.56 12.83
N TRP A 25 1.02 9.51 12.07
CA TRP A 25 -0.33 8.98 12.05
C TRP A 25 -0.70 8.38 13.41
N LEU A 26 0.13 7.53 14.02
CA LEU A 26 -0.17 6.91 15.32
C LEU A 26 -0.38 7.94 16.44
N ASN A 27 0.46 8.96 16.48
CA ASN A 27 0.46 10.00 17.52
C ASN A 27 -0.47 11.18 17.20
N GLY A 28 -0.95 11.27 15.96
CA GLY A 28 -1.80 12.35 15.49
C GLY A 28 -3.27 12.18 15.82
N THR A 29 -4.05 13.23 15.57
CA THR A 29 -5.51 13.27 15.78
C THR A 29 -6.31 13.15 14.49
N ASN A 30 -5.63 12.96 13.35
CA ASN A 30 -6.31 12.84 12.06
C ASN A 30 -7.01 11.47 11.96
N LYS A 31 -8.35 11.52 12.02
CA LYS A 31 -9.26 10.38 11.84
C LYS A 31 -9.97 10.38 10.48
N LYS A 32 -9.47 11.17 9.52
CA LYS A 32 -10.04 11.30 8.16
C LYS A 32 -9.13 10.73 7.08
N LEU A 33 -7.87 10.44 7.40
CA LEU A 33 -6.96 9.82 6.44
C LEU A 33 -7.48 8.43 6.11
N GLU A 34 -7.82 8.18 4.84
CA GLU A 34 -8.26 6.86 4.37
C GLU A 34 -7.14 6.09 3.67
N VAL A 35 -6.37 6.74 2.79
CA VAL A 35 -5.31 6.10 2.01
C VAL A 35 -4.13 7.06 1.81
N MET A 36 -2.92 6.52 1.91
CA MET A 36 -1.71 7.07 1.31
C MET A 36 -1.17 6.04 0.32
N HIS A 37 -1.03 6.41 -0.95
CA HIS A 37 -0.47 5.55 -1.99
C HIS A 37 0.60 6.34 -2.72
N ILE A 38 1.81 5.79 -2.73
CA ILE A 38 2.95 6.43 -3.37
C ILE A 38 3.60 5.41 -4.31
N VAL A 39 3.70 5.79 -5.58
CA VAL A 39 4.49 5.08 -6.59
C VAL A 39 5.91 5.62 -6.51
N ILE A 40 6.86 4.78 -6.10
CA ILE A 40 8.26 5.17 -5.84
C ILE A 40 9.18 4.60 -6.93
N GLY A 41 8.73 3.56 -7.65
CA GLY A 41 9.51 2.85 -8.66
C GLY A 41 10.41 1.77 -8.06
N GLU A 42 10.75 0.77 -8.87
CA GLU A 42 11.38 -0.48 -8.39
C GLU A 42 12.71 -0.27 -7.65
N SER A 43 13.60 0.54 -8.23
CA SER A 43 14.93 0.77 -7.66
C SER A 43 14.87 1.42 -6.28
N GLU A 44 13.92 2.34 -6.08
CA GLU A 44 13.81 3.10 -4.84
C GLU A 44 13.01 2.33 -3.79
N CYS A 45 11.93 1.65 -4.18
CA CYS A 45 11.12 0.88 -3.24
C CYS A 45 11.92 -0.30 -2.66
N SER A 46 12.82 -0.91 -3.45
CA SER A 46 13.76 -1.94 -2.96
C SER A 46 14.70 -1.46 -1.84
N LYS A 47 14.90 -0.16 -1.70
CA LYS A 47 15.72 0.44 -0.63
C LYS A 47 14.96 0.62 0.68
N LEU A 48 13.63 0.44 0.68
CA LEU A 48 12.83 0.51 1.90
C LEU A 48 13.09 -0.73 2.76
N ASP A 49 13.54 -0.50 3.99
CA ASP A 49 13.78 -1.56 4.97
C ASP A 49 12.45 -1.96 5.62
N LYS A 50 11.77 -2.92 4.98
CA LYS A 50 10.46 -3.43 5.41
C LYS A 50 10.51 -4.00 6.83
N GLU A 51 11.59 -4.72 7.16
CA GLU A 51 11.75 -5.32 8.49
C GLU A 51 11.86 -4.24 9.56
N ARG A 52 12.68 -3.21 9.34
CA ARG A 52 12.81 -2.08 10.27
C ARG A 52 11.47 -1.36 10.46
N ILE A 53 10.72 -1.12 9.39
CA ILE A 53 9.39 -0.48 9.45
C ILE A 53 8.43 -1.35 10.29
N PHE A 54 8.27 -2.62 9.94
CA PHE A 54 7.28 -3.50 10.59
C PHE A 54 7.65 -3.81 12.05
N ASN A 55 8.92 -4.02 12.36
CA ASN A 55 9.38 -4.27 13.72
C ASN A 55 9.17 -3.06 14.63
N LYS A 56 9.43 -1.83 14.14
CA LYS A 56 9.24 -0.61 14.93
C LYS A 56 7.80 -0.47 15.42
N PHE A 57 6.82 -0.75 14.56
CA PHE A 57 5.40 -0.58 14.87
C PHE A 57 4.71 -1.86 15.35
N LYS A 58 5.47 -2.93 15.59
CA LYS A 58 4.94 -4.26 15.97
C LYS A 58 3.82 -4.70 15.03
N ALA A 59 4.00 -4.44 13.74
CA ALA A 59 2.99 -4.74 12.73
C ALA A 59 2.74 -6.25 12.69
N PHE A 60 1.50 -6.65 12.48
CA PHE A 60 1.08 -8.05 12.52
C PHE A 60 0.39 -8.44 11.21
N PRO A 61 0.50 -9.70 10.75
CA PRO A 61 -0.12 -10.12 9.51
C PRO A 61 -1.64 -10.03 9.57
N TRP A 62 -2.27 -9.94 8.41
CA TRP A 62 -3.73 -9.93 8.27
C TRP A 62 -4.41 -11.07 9.03
N ASP A 63 -5.46 -10.74 9.77
CA ASP A 63 -6.40 -11.68 10.38
C ASP A 63 -7.82 -11.42 9.87
N SER A 64 -8.39 -12.41 9.17
CA SER A 64 -9.77 -12.39 8.66
C SER A 64 -10.84 -12.16 9.74
N LYS A 65 -10.53 -12.40 11.03
CA LYS A 65 -11.42 -12.12 12.16
C LYS A 65 -11.35 -10.67 12.63
N LYS A 66 -10.28 -9.93 12.29
CA LYS A 66 -10.11 -8.52 12.67
C LYS A 66 -10.58 -7.56 11.58
N ARG A 67 -10.44 -7.93 10.31
CA ARG A 67 -10.92 -7.15 9.15
C ARG A 67 -11.10 -8.03 7.91
N GLY A 68 -11.89 -7.53 6.97
CA GLY A 68 -12.00 -8.07 5.61
C GLY A 68 -10.66 -8.03 4.87
N GLY A 69 -10.56 -8.87 3.84
CA GLY A 69 -9.35 -8.95 3.01
C GLY A 69 -9.18 -7.79 2.04
N ARG A 70 -10.28 -7.08 1.70
CA ARG A 70 -10.29 -6.08 0.63
C ARG A 70 -10.74 -4.71 1.12
N PHE A 71 -9.99 -3.68 0.74
CA PHE A 71 -10.27 -2.31 1.12
C PHE A 71 -11.37 -1.71 0.22
N LYS A 72 -12.22 -0.87 0.80
CA LYS A 72 -13.29 -0.17 0.08
C LYS A 72 -12.75 1.20 -0.35
N PHE A 73 -12.66 1.45 -1.64
CA PHE A 73 -12.30 2.77 -2.12
C PHE A 73 -12.93 3.12 -3.48
N SER A 74 -12.90 4.41 -3.83
CA SER A 74 -13.59 4.94 -5.00
C SER A 74 -12.97 4.49 -6.32
N GLU A 75 -13.80 4.48 -7.36
CA GLU A 75 -13.43 4.07 -8.72
C GLU A 75 -12.21 4.83 -9.29
N THR A 76 -11.94 6.05 -8.79
CA THR A 76 -10.81 6.88 -9.25
C THR A 76 -9.44 6.25 -8.97
N PHE A 77 -9.32 5.46 -7.90
CA PHE A 77 -8.06 4.79 -7.54
C PHE A 77 -7.76 3.60 -8.44
N LEU A 78 -8.81 3.02 -9.04
CA LEU A 78 -8.71 1.89 -9.96
C LEU A 78 -7.94 2.25 -11.23
N MET A 79 -7.68 3.52 -11.51
CA MET A 79 -6.91 3.96 -12.68
C MET A 79 -5.39 3.99 -12.45
N ILE A 80 -4.92 3.78 -11.22
CA ILE A 80 -3.54 4.08 -10.82
C ILE A 80 -2.60 2.87 -10.94
N SER A 81 -3.10 1.63 -10.82
CA SER A 81 -2.23 0.44 -10.81
C SER A 81 -2.85 -0.75 -11.54
N ARG A 82 -2.03 -1.49 -12.30
CA ARG A 82 -2.42 -2.72 -13.01
C ARG A 82 -2.64 -3.92 -12.09
N LYS A 83 -2.33 -3.78 -10.80
CA LYS A 83 -2.50 -4.79 -9.76
C LYS A 83 -3.85 -4.58 -9.07
N ASP A 84 -4.34 -5.63 -8.40
CA ASP A 84 -5.49 -5.49 -7.52
C ASP A 84 -5.06 -4.81 -6.21
N ILE A 85 -4.91 -3.48 -6.27
CA ILE A 85 -4.41 -2.70 -5.13
C ILE A 85 -5.35 -2.65 -3.94
N LEU A 86 -6.57 -3.16 -4.09
CA LEU A 86 -7.54 -3.24 -3.00
C LEU A 86 -7.46 -4.58 -2.26
N ASP A 87 -6.70 -5.57 -2.75
CA ASP A 87 -6.39 -6.77 -1.97
C ASP A 87 -5.32 -6.47 -0.92
N CYS A 88 -5.74 -6.51 0.34
CA CYS A 88 -4.90 -6.22 1.51
C CYS A 88 -4.62 -7.48 2.33
N THR A 89 -4.84 -8.68 1.79
CA THR A 89 -4.65 -9.96 2.52
C THR A 89 -3.18 -10.29 2.80
N GLN A 90 -2.25 -9.71 2.04
CA GLN A 90 -0.80 -9.83 2.25
C GLN A 90 -0.20 -8.67 3.06
N GLY A 91 -1.04 -7.80 3.61
CA GLY A 91 -0.61 -6.60 4.32
C GLY A 91 -0.28 -6.83 5.78
N MET A 92 0.49 -5.88 6.32
CA MET A 92 0.85 -5.82 7.73
C MET A 92 0.01 -4.76 8.42
N ASP A 93 -0.73 -5.18 9.44
CA ASP A 93 -1.66 -4.35 10.18
C ASP A 93 -0.97 -3.68 11.39
N ILE A 94 -1.40 -2.44 11.66
CA ILE A 94 -0.98 -1.62 12.80
C ILE A 94 -2.25 -1.05 13.43
N GLU A 95 -2.40 -1.22 14.75
CA GLU A 95 -3.54 -0.70 15.50
C GLU A 95 -3.13 0.57 16.27
N ARG A 96 -3.82 1.68 16.04
CA ARG A 96 -3.61 2.92 16.77
C ARG A 96 -4.26 2.81 18.15
N GLU A 97 -3.43 2.81 19.19
CA GLU A 97 -3.89 2.59 20.57
C GLU A 97 -4.89 3.64 21.06
N SER A 98 -4.80 4.89 20.58
CA SER A 98 -5.60 6.01 21.08
C SER A 98 -7.08 5.94 20.71
N ASP A 99 -7.45 5.27 19.61
CA ASP A 99 -8.83 5.18 19.13
C ASP A 99 -9.21 3.82 18.53
N GLY A 100 -8.29 2.85 18.51
CA GLY A 100 -8.51 1.53 17.95
C GLY A 100 -8.67 1.53 16.42
N MET A 101 -8.29 2.61 15.72
CA MET A 101 -8.25 2.59 14.26
C MET A 101 -7.17 1.60 13.80
N LEU A 102 -7.53 0.80 12.79
CA LEU A 102 -6.62 -0.18 12.20
C LEU A 102 -6.11 0.37 10.87
N ALA A 103 -4.81 0.31 10.65
CA ALA A 103 -4.21 0.58 9.35
C ALA A 103 -3.51 -0.65 8.80
N THR A 104 -3.43 -0.77 7.48
CA THR A 104 -2.64 -1.79 6.78
C THR A 104 -1.57 -1.12 5.95
N THR A 105 -0.33 -1.57 6.13
CA THR A 105 0.82 -1.17 5.33
C THR A 105 1.15 -2.28 4.33
N MET A 106 1.28 -1.90 3.06
CA MET A 106 1.79 -2.76 1.98
C MET A 106 3.01 -2.07 1.36
N ILE A 107 4.08 -2.83 1.17
CA ILE A 107 5.28 -2.37 0.47
C ILE A 107 5.58 -3.42 -0.59
N ASP A 108 5.30 -3.10 -1.84
CA ASP A 108 5.50 -3.98 -2.99
C ASP A 108 6.83 -3.65 -3.69
N ASP A 109 7.00 -4.06 -4.94
CA ASP A 109 8.21 -3.80 -5.71
C ASP A 109 8.36 -2.32 -6.08
N ASP A 110 7.27 -1.58 -6.29
CA ASP A 110 7.27 -0.24 -6.86
C ASP A 110 6.40 0.78 -6.10
N GLU A 111 5.70 0.34 -5.06
CA GLU A 111 4.64 1.10 -4.40
C GLU A 111 4.69 0.93 -2.87
N PHE A 112 4.50 2.05 -2.17
CA PHE A 112 4.13 2.08 -0.74
C PHE A 112 2.64 2.41 -0.62
N ARG A 113 1.91 1.63 0.16
CA ARG A 113 0.48 1.84 0.40
C ARG A 113 0.15 1.73 1.88
N PHE A 114 -0.64 2.65 2.38
CA PHE A 114 -1.12 2.71 3.75
C PHE A 114 -2.62 2.97 3.75
N TYR A 115 -3.39 1.98 4.19
CA TYR A 115 -4.85 2.00 4.20
C TYR A 115 -5.36 2.11 5.63
N VAL A 116 -6.31 3.01 5.89
CA VAL A 116 -6.91 3.21 7.20
C VAL A 116 -8.35 2.73 7.18
N TRP A 117 -8.62 1.68 7.95
CA TRP A 117 -9.90 0.97 7.97
C TRP A 117 -10.91 1.68 8.87
N HIS A 118 -11.70 2.58 8.27
CA HIS A 118 -12.88 3.16 8.93
C HIS A 118 -14.04 2.14 9.03
N GLU A 119 -14.07 1.17 8.11
CA GLU A 119 -15.01 0.06 8.09
C GLU A 119 -14.19 -1.23 7.98
N ARG A 120 -14.01 -1.97 9.09
CA ARG A 120 -13.15 -3.17 9.09
C ARG A 120 -13.72 -4.30 8.23
N PHE A 121 -15.04 -4.36 8.05
CA PHE A 121 -15.73 -5.37 7.24
C PHE A 121 -16.66 -4.70 6.23
N PRO A 122 -16.10 -4.15 5.14
CA PRO A 122 -16.91 -3.49 4.12
C PRO A 122 -17.81 -4.49 3.40
N ASP A 123 -18.96 -4.00 2.93
CA ASP A 123 -19.89 -4.75 2.09
C ASP A 123 -19.16 -5.39 0.89
N PRO A 124 -19.21 -6.72 0.72
CA PRO A 124 -18.57 -7.42 -0.40
C PRO A 124 -18.97 -6.87 -1.77
N SER A 125 -20.18 -6.34 -1.95
CA SER A 125 -20.62 -5.73 -3.21
C SER A 125 -19.78 -4.50 -3.60
N LYS A 126 -19.12 -3.86 -2.63
CA LYS A 126 -18.31 -2.65 -2.81
C LYS A 126 -16.80 -2.93 -2.82
N THR A 127 -16.42 -4.20 -2.68
CA THR A 127 -15.02 -4.64 -2.63
C THR A 127 -14.75 -5.75 -3.62
N GLN A 128 -15.42 -5.74 -4.77
CA GLN A 128 -15.21 -6.76 -5.80
C GLN A 128 -13.75 -6.73 -6.33
N PRO A 129 -13.20 -7.88 -6.75
CA PRO A 129 -11.91 -7.95 -7.44
C PRO A 129 -11.84 -7.00 -8.62
N ILE A 130 -10.71 -6.31 -8.78
CA ILE A 130 -10.49 -5.47 -9.95
C ILE A 130 -10.10 -6.39 -11.10
N SER A 131 -11.07 -6.77 -11.92
CA SER A 131 -10.79 -7.49 -13.16
C SER A 131 -10.43 -6.48 -14.26
N TYR A 132 -9.14 -6.31 -14.54
CA TYR A 132 -8.73 -5.69 -15.80
C TYR A 132 -9.07 -6.62 -16.95
N THR A 133 -10.28 -6.47 -17.51
CA THR A 133 -10.56 -7.02 -18.83
C THR A 133 -9.78 -6.16 -19.81
N ARG A 134 -8.59 -6.62 -20.20
CA ARG A 134 -7.81 -6.06 -21.31
C ARG A 134 -8.77 -5.82 -22.47
N MET A 135 -9.12 -4.57 -22.75
CA MET A 135 -9.82 -4.24 -23.99
C MET A 135 -8.88 -4.65 -25.14
N SER A 136 -9.14 -5.84 -25.67
CA SER A 136 -8.43 -6.57 -26.73
C SER A 136 -6.93 -6.85 -26.51
N ARG A 137 -6.64 -8.08 -26.08
CA ARG A 137 -5.81 -9.08 -26.82
C ARG A 137 -5.52 -10.22 -25.85
N ASN A 138 -6.30 -11.30 -25.92
CA ASN A 138 -6.12 -12.62 -25.29
C ASN A 138 -5.72 -12.67 -23.80
N PRO A 139 -6.56 -13.24 -22.92
CA PRO A 139 -6.15 -13.55 -21.54
C PRO A 139 -5.12 -14.67 -21.57
N LEU A 140 -3.85 -14.35 -21.29
CA LEU A 140 -2.92 -15.34 -20.77
C LEU A 140 -3.19 -15.49 -19.28
N PHE A 141 -3.77 -16.62 -18.89
CA PHE A 141 -3.77 -17.05 -17.51
C PHE A 141 -2.34 -17.49 -17.17
N TYR A 142 -1.61 -16.70 -16.38
CA TYR A 142 -0.43 -17.20 -15.69
C TYR A 142 -0.92 -18.00 -14.48
N THR A 143 -1.21 -19.28 -14.69
CA THR A 143 -1.23 -20.24 -13.59
C THR A 143 0.21 -20.54 -13.21
N GLY A 144 0.48 -20.54 -11.90
CA GLY A 144 1.75 -20.79 -11.21
C GLY A 144 2.88 -21.44 -12.00
N SER A 145 4.07 -20.86 -11.78
CA SER A 145 5.40 -21.40 -12.00
C SER A 145 5.48 -22.92 -12.17
N VAL A 146 5.75 -23.38 -13.40
CA VAL A 146 6.43 -24.67 -13.61
C VAL A 146 7.88 -24.33 -13.95
N GLN A 147 8.78 -24.75 -13.07
CA GLN A 147 10.22 -24.73 -13.33
C GLN A 147 10.59 -25.89 -14.26
N PHE A 148 11.56 -25.65 -15.15
CA PHE A 148 12.43 -26.66 -15.75
C PHE A 148 13.87 -26.33 -15.34
#